data_AF-A0A6A5JW88-F1
#
_entry.id   AF-A0A6A5JW88-F1
#
_cell.length_a   1.000
_cell.length_b   1.000
_cell.length_c   1.000
_cell.angle_alpha   90.00
_cell.angle_beta   90.00
_cell.angle_gamma   90.00
#
_symmetry.space_group_name_H-M   'P 1'
#
loop_
_entity.id
_entity.type
_entity.pdbx_description
1 polymer ?
#
loop_
_entity_poly.entity_id
_entity_poly.type
_entity_poly.pdbx_seq_one_letter_code
_entity_poly.pdbx_strand_id
1 'polypeptide(L)'
;MSRSKPRAKAAPAKQTARKSTGGKVSKKNLAAKANRKTLLGKRPLLIHPCARKKRHFKPGTVALREIRKYQKELGFMLRKLPFSRVVREITNNIVPDLRF
;
A
#
# COMPACT_ATOMS: atom_id res chain seq x y z
N MET A 1 -1.38 -49.34 -66.93
CA MET A 1 -2.31 -48.21 -66.66
C MET A 1 -2.85 -48.36 -65.24
N SER A 2 -2.52 -47.44 -64.31
CA SER A 2 -3.46 -46.94 -63.28
C SER A 2 -2.75 -46.03 -62.25
N ARG A 3 -2.63 -44.77 -62.66
CA ARG A 3 -2.93 -43.53 -61.90
C ARG A 3 -2.28 -43.32 -60.52
N SER A 4 -1.50 -42.24 -60.49
CA SER A 4 -0.90 -41.50 -59.39
C SER A 4 -1.88 -40.90 -58.35
N LYS A 5 -1.49 -41.00 -57.05
CA LYS A 5 -1.61 -40.10 -55.87
C LYS A 5 -2.87 -39.22 -55.66
N PRO A 6 -3.29 -39.00 -54.39
CA PRO A 6 -2.87 -37.74 -53.75
C PRO A 6 -2.45 -37.82 -52.27
N ARG A 7 -1.90 -36.68 -51.84
CA ARG A 7 -1.14 -36.36 -50.63
C ARG A 7 -2.06 -35.97 -49.45
N ALA A 8 -1.55 -36.24 -48.24
CA ALA A 8 -1.95 -35.84 -46.88
C ALA A 8 -3.10 -34.84 -46.67
N LYS A 9 -3.91 -35.09 -45.63
CA LYS A 9 -4.59 -34.03 -44.88
C LYS A 9 -4.41 -34.25 -43.37
N ALA A 10 -3.60 -33.39 -42.76
CA ALA A 10 -3.55 -33.24 -41.31
C ALA A 10 -4.94 -32.82 -40.79
N ALA A 11 -5.39 -33.44 -39.71
CA ALA A 11 -6.62 -33.04 -39.04
C ALA A 11 -6.46 -31.62 -38.46
N PRO A 12 -7.48 -30.75 -38.52
CA PRO A 12 -7.36 -29.39 -38.02
C PRO A 12 -7.19 -29.40 -36.50
N ALA A 13 -6.21 -28.64 -36.01
CA ALA A 13 -6.09 -28.33 -34.58
C ALA A 13 -7.41 -27.70 -34.10
N LYS A 14 -8.00 -28.28 -33.04
CA LYS A 14 -9.14 -27.67 -32.35
C LYS A 14 -8.67 -26.35 -31.73
N GLN A 15 -8.96 -25.25 -32.42
CA GLN A 15 -8.78 -23.90 -31.89
C GLN A 15 -9.83 -23.67 -30.80
N THR A 16 -9.50 -23.96 -29.53
CA THR A 16 -10.38 -23.57 -28.42
C THR A 16 -10.33 -22.06 -28.28
N ALA A 17 -11.44 -21.38 -28.59
CA ALA A 17 -11.56 -19.95 -28.37
C ALA A 17 -11.40 -19.64 -26.87
N ARG A 18 -10.29 -19.00 -26.48
CA ARG A 18 -10.22 -18.28 -25.21
C ARG A 18 -11.02 -16.99 -25.37
N LYS A 19 -12.11 -16.85 -24.62
CA LYS A 19 -12.86 -15.59 -24.53
C LYS A 19 -11.97 -14.56 -23.82
N SER A 20 -11.49 -13.57 -24.57
CA SER A 20 -10.89 -12.34 -24.04
C SER A 20 -11.89 -11.21 -24.20
N THR A 21 -12.78 -11.04 -23.22
CA THR A 21 -13.51 -9.78 -23.06
C THR A 21 -12.97 -9.08 -21.83
N GLY A 22 -12.12 -8.09 -22.11
CA GLY A 22 -11.62 -7.12 -21.15
C GLY A 22 -12.78 -6.39 -20.46
N GLY A 23 -12.50 -5.96 -19.24
CA GLY A 23 -13.44 -5.36 -18.31
C GLY A 23 -14.31 -4.28 -18.95
N LYS A 24 -15.62 -4.54 -18.97
CA LYS A 24 -16.64 -3.58 -19.36
C LYS A 24 -16.92 -2.68 -18.15
N VAL A 25 -16.28 -1.52 -18.09
CA VAL A 25 -16.62 -0.48 -17.10
C VAL A 25 -17.93 0.18 -17.54
N SER A 26 -19.00 -0.06 -16.79
CA SER A 26 -20.26 0.66 -16.99
C SER A 26 -20.07 2.15 -16.67
N LYS A 27 -20.47 3.01 -17.62
CA LYS A 27 -20.35 4.46 -17.54
C LYS A 27 -21.25 5.01 -16.44
N LYS A 28 -20.70 5.98 -15.71
CA LYS A 28 -21.29 6.73 -14.61
C LYS A 28 -22.63 7.36 -15.02
N ASN A 29 -23.67 7.19 -14.19
CA ASN A 29 -24.74 8.17 -14.06
C ASN A 29 -24.43 9.05 -12.84
N LEU A 30 -24.25 10.35 -13.12
CA LEU A 30 -23.91 11.41 -12.18
C LEU A 30 -25.18 11.94 -11.50
N ALA A 31 -25.76 11.17 -10.59
CA ALA A 31 -26.86 11.66 -9.75
C ALA A 31 -26.98 10.85 -8.45
N ALA A 32 -25.99 11.00 -7.57
CA ALA A 32 -26.13 10.76 -6.13
C ALA A 32 -25.03 11.54 -5.41
N LYS A 33 -25.34 12.82 -5.23
CA LYS A 33 -24.57 13.77 -4.44
C LYS A 33 -24.64 13.34 -2.97
N ALA A 34 -23.50 13.43 -2.29
CA ALA A 34 -23.38 13.47 -0.82
C ALA A 34 -23.83 12.23 -0.01
N ASN A 35 -23.01 11.17 0.02
CA ASN A 35 -22.54 10.61 1.31
C ASN A 35 -21.35 9.66 1.10
N ARG A 36 -20.13 10.17 1.20
CA ARG A 36 -18.90 9.35 1.16
C ARG A 36 -18.13 9.41 2.48
N LYS A 37 -18.88 9.38 3.58
CA LYS A 37 -18.45 9.07 4.95
C LYS A 37 -19.73 8.46 5.55
N THR A 38 -19.83 7.19 5.96
CA THR A 38 -19.31 6.68 7.23
C THR A 38 -19.57 5.16 7.37
N LEU A 39 -19.51 4.34 6.31
CA LEU A 39 -19.76 2.88 6.43
C LEU A 39 -18.70 2.01 5.72
N LEU A 40 -17.42 2.35 5.87
CA LEU A 40 -16.35 1.35 5.94
C LEU A 40 -15.97 1.11 7.41
N GLY A 41 -16.99 1.09 8.27
CA GLY A 41 -16.92 0.44 9.56
C GLY A 41 -17.00 -1.07 9.35
N LYS A 42 -16.02 -1.77 9.91
CA LYS A 42 -16.06 -3.17 10.38
C LYS A 42 -17.35 -3.92 9.99
N ARG A 43 -17.35 -4.61 8.84
CA ARG A 43 -18.36 -5.64 8.59
C ARG A 43 -17.78 -6.99 9.02
N PRO A 44 -18.31 -7.68 10.03
CA PRO A 44 -18.05 -9.10 10.19
C PRO A 44 -18.97 -9.80 9.18
N LEU A 45 -18.55 -9.87 7.91
CA LEU A 45 -19.24 -10.77 6.99
C LEU A 45 -18.62 -12.13 7.20
N LEU A 46 -19.44 -13.04 7.72
CA LEU A 46 -19.29 -14.46 7.53
C LEU A 46 -18.94 -14.69 6.04
N ILE A 47 -17.87 -15.45 5.79
CA ILE A 47 -17.27 -15.75 4.48
C ILE A 47 -16.39 -14.61 3.90
N HIS A 48 -15.12 -14.54 4.32
CA HIS A 48 -14.09 -13.76 3.61
C HIS A 48 -12.88 -14.64 3.25
N PRO A 49 -12.59 -14.89 1.97
CA PRO A 49 -11.32 -15.48 1.60
C PRO A 49 -10.23 -14.40 1.68
N CYS A 50 -9.29 -14.59 2.60
CA CYS A 50 -7.96 -13.98 2.59
C CYS A 50 -7.92 -12.45 2.73
N ALA A 51 -7.84 -11.96 3.98
CA ALA A 51 -7.34 -10.62 4.26
C ALA A 51 -5.97 -10.45 3.58
N ARG A 52 -5.87 -9.50 2.62
CA ARG A 52 -4.62 -9.22 1.91
C ARG A 52 -3.52 -9.00 2.95
N LYS A 53 -2.47 -9.83 2.89
CA LYS A 53 -1.34 -9.76 3.83
C LYS A 53 -0.80 -8.34 3.84
N LYS A 54 -0.60 -7.79 5.05
CA LYS A 54 0.08 -6.49 5.20
C LYS A 54 1.46 -6.60 4.56
N ARG A 55 1.74 -5.75 3.58
CA ARG A 55 3.05 -5.72 2.90
C ARG A 55 4.07 -5.12 3.87
N HIS A 56 5.13 -5.87 4.13
CA HIS A 56 6.29 -5.38 4.88
C HIS A 56 7.29 -4.74 3.93
N PHE A 57 7.90 -3.64 4.37
CA PHE A 57 9.01 -3.04 3.64
C PHE A 57 10.27 -3.90 3.79
N LYS A 58 11.16 -3.83 2.81
CA LYS A 58 12.47 -4.48 2.91
C LYS A 58 13.30 -3.76 3.97
N PRO A 59 14.20 -4.46 4.68
CA PRO A 59 15.13 -3.82 5.60
C PRO A 59 15.86 -2.66 4.90
N GLY A 60 16.12 -1.58 5.62
CA GLY A 60 16.71 -0.36 5.07
C GLY A 60 15.75 0.57 4.32
N THR A 61 14.62 0.09 3.78
CA THR A 61 13.70 0.94 3.00
C THR A 61 13.04 2.03 3.86
N VAL A 62 12.69 1.72 5.11
CA VAL A 62 12.12 2.69 6.05
C VAL A 62 13.22 3.63 6.57
N ALA A 63 14.39 3.09 6.91
CA ALA A 63 15.53 3.87 7.40
C ALA A 63 16.00 4.93 6.38
N LEU A 64 16.16 4.57 5.11
CA LEU A 64 16.55 5.54 4.07
C LEU A 64 15.50 6.66 3.88
N ARG A 65 14.22 6.36 4.11
CA ARG A 65 13.15 7.34 4.05
C ARG A 65 13.20 8.31 5.23
N GLU A 66 13.47 7.79 6.42
CA GLU A 66 13.62 8.58 7.64
C GLU A 66 14.86 9.49 7.55
N ILE A 67 16.01 8.98 7.08
CA ILE A 67 17.23 9.79 6.85
C ILE A 67 16.94 10.96 5.93
N ARG A 68 16.32 10.72 4.76
CA ARG A 68 15.96 11.77 3.82
C ARG A 68 14.98 12.79 4.43
N LYS A 69 14.04 12.34 5.28
CA LYS A 69 13.10 13.23 5.96
C LYS A 69 13.81 14.16 6.95
N TYR A 70 14.62 13.61 7.85
CA TYR A 70 15.28 14.38 8.90
C TYR A 70 16.41 15.29 8.38
N GLN A 71 17.00 14.96 7.24
CA GLN A 71 17.97 15.84 6.58
C GLN A 71 17.31 16.98 5.80
N LYS A 72 16.05 16.80 5.37
CA LYS A 72 15.29 17.84 4.67
C LYS A 72 14.70 18.87 5.63
N GLU A 73 14.13 18.40 6.74
CA GLU A 73 13.50 19.23 7.76
C GLU A 73 14.28 19.08 9.08
N LEU A 74 14.86 20.19 9.56
CA LEU A 74 15.65 20.20 10.78
C LEU A 74 14.73 20.38 12.00
N GLY A 75 14.23 19.27 12.54
CA GLY A 75 13.44 19.23 13.77
C GLY A 75 14.21 18.61 14.93
N PHE A 76 13.72 18.82 16.17
CA PHE A 76 14.26 18.13 17.33
C PHE A 76 13.97 16.62 17.25
N MET A 77 15.02 15.80 17.36
CA MET A 77 14.89 14.33 17.41
C MET A 77 14.34 13.86 18.77
N LEU A 78 14.54 14.65 19.82
CA LEU A 78 14.06 14.38 21.17
C LEU A 78 12.76 15.16 21.45
N ARG A 79 11.91 14.58 22.31
CA ARG A 79 10.69 15.24 22.77
C ARG A 79 11.06 16.42 23.69
N LYS A 80 10.38 17.56 23.53
CA LYS A 80 10.70 18.79 24.25
C LYS A 80 10.55 18.67 25.78
N LEU A 81 9.46 18.07 26.27
CA LEU A 81 9.19 17.96 27.71
C LEU A 81 10.24 17.13 28.48
N PRO A 82 10.59 15.88 28.07
CA PRO A 82 11.62 15.13 28.79
C PRO A 82 12.99 15.80 28.71
N PHE A 83 13.34 16.41 27.57
CA PHE A 83 14.58 17.20 27.47
C PHE A 83 14.59 18.37 28.47
N SER A 84 13.49 19.12 28.57
CA SER A 84 13.37 20.23 29.54
C SER A 84 13.46 19.76 30.99
N ARG A 85 12.91 18.58 31.34
CA ARG A 85 13.01 18.01 32.69
C ARG A 85 14.47 17.71 33.06
N VAL A 86 15.22 17.09 32.15
CA VAL A 86 16.64 16.79 32.36
C VAL A 86 17.46 18.07 32.52
N VAL A 87 17.20 19.10 31.71
CA VAL A 87 17.86 20.40 31.86
C VAL A 87 17.61 20.96 33.26
N ARG A 88 16.36 20.96 33.75
CA ARG A 88 16.01 21.46 35.09
C ARG A 88 16.66 20.64 36.21
N GLU A 89 16.71 19.33 36.08
CA GLU A 89 17.36 18.43 37.05
C GLU A 89 18.85 18.76 37.20
N ILE A 90 19.57 18.88 36.07
CA ILE A 90 21.00 19.22 36.09
C ILE A 90 21.21 20.62 36.67
N THR A 91 20.39 21.59 36.26
CA THR A 91 20.58 22.98 36.70
C THR A 91 20.31 23.16 38.18
N ASN A 92 19.31 22.47 38.74
CA ASN A 92 19.01 22.53 40.17
C ASN A 92 20.17 21.98 41.04
N ASN A 93 20.97 21.05 40.50
CA ASN A 93 22.15 20.54 41.20
C ASN A 93 23.33 21.53 41.21
N ILE A 94 23.35 22.51 40.31
CA ILE A 94 24.45 23.49 40.17
C ILE A 94 24.05 24.83 40.79
N VAL A 95 22.89 25.36 40.42
CA VAL A 95 22.33 26.62 40.92
C VAL A 95 20.88 26.37 41.33
N PRO A 96 20.58 26.34 42.65
CA PRO A 96 19.19 26.24 43.10
C PRO A 96 18.41 27.49 42.66
N ASP A 97 17.12 27.31 42.36
CA ASP A 97 16.15 28.36 41.99
C ASP A 97 16.36 29.09 40.64
N LEU A 98 17.19 28.54 39.74
CA LEU A 98 17.35 29.08 38.39
C LEU A 98 16.07 28.92 37.52
N ARG A 99 15.64 30.00 36.84
CA ARG A 99 14.42 30.04 36.00
C ARG A 99 14.76 30.09 34.50
N PHE A 100 13.93 29.42 33.70
CA PHE A 100 14.00 29.32 32.23
C PHE A 100 12.67 29.69 31.59
#